data_AF-A0A1E1KDM1-F1
#
_entry.id   AF-A0A1E1KDM1-F1
#
_cell.length_a   1.000
_cell.length_b   1.000
_cell.length_c   1.000
_cell.angle_alpha   90.00
_cell.angle_beta   90.00
_cell.angle_gamma   90.00
#
_symmetry.space_group_name_H-M   'P 1'
#
loop_
_entity.id
_entity.type
_entity.pdbx_description
1 polymer ?
#
loop_
_entity_poly.entity_id
_entity_poly.type
_entity_poly.pdbx_seq_one_letter_code
_entity_poly.pdbx_strand_id
1 'polypeptide(L)'
;MKNVLSFLALVAVGSAVAHEELKIEIIRAGECSSKTKHGDFISVNYNGTLTDGTLFDSTYSKAGTTTPFAFEIGGGKVIRGFELGHLDMCIGDRRKLTIPPSYGYGNRVVGPIPANSTLIFYTELVAIGGGAAPSKK
;
A
#
# COMPACT_ATOMS: atom_id res chain seq x y z
N MET A 1 -49.83 35.99 -32.83
CA MET A 1 -48.42 36.33 -32.62
C MET A 1 -47.82 35.23 -31.75
N LYS A 2 -46.92 34.41 -32.29
CA LYS A 2 -46.35 33.21 -31.64
C LYS A 2 -44.83 33.40 -31.59
N ASN A 3 -44.25 33.69 -30.42
CA ASN A 3 -42.81 33.57 -30.21
C ASN A 3 -42.56 32.67 -29.00
N VAL A 4 -42.18 31.43 -29.28
CA VAL A 4 -41.64 30.49 -28.31
C VAL A 4 -40.13 30.68 -28.31
N LEU A 5 -39.56 31.25 -27.25
CA LEU A 5 -38.12 31.23 -27.02
C LEU A 5 -37.75 29.93 -26.32
N SER A 6 -37.02 29.07 -27.03
CA SER A 6 -36.37 27.88 -26.48
C SER A 6 -35.01 28.29 -25.92
N PHE A 7 -34.81 28.14 -24.61
CA PHE A 7 -33.51 28.25 -23.98
C PHE A 7 -32.92 26.84 -23.83
N LEU A 8 -31.93 26.52 -24.64
CA LEU A 8 -31.14 25.30 -24.51
C LEU A 8 -30.09 25.53 -23.42
N ALA A 9 -30.32 25.00 -22.22
CA ALA A 9 -29.31 24.99 -21.16
C ALA A 9 -28.28 23.88 -21.46
N LEU A 10 -27.07 24.28 -21.84
CA LEU A 10 -25.94 23.37 -21.97
C LEU A 10 -25.40 23.05 -20.56
N VAL A 11 -25.73 21.88 -20.03
CA VAL A 11 -25.17 21.40 -18.77
C VAL A 11 -23.76 20.86 -19.05
N ALA A 12 -22.73 21.60 -18.63
CA ALA A 12 -21.37 21.10 -18.60
C ALA A 12 -21.23 20.08 -17.47
N VAL A 13 -21.15 18.80 -17.81
CA VAL A 13 -20.81 17.74 -16.84
C VAL A 13 -19.30 17.80 -16.58
N GLY A 14 -18.92 18.48 -15.51
CA GLY A 14 -17.55 18.43 -14.99
C GLY A 14 -17.33 17.09 -14.29
N SER A 15 -16.68 16.14 -14.95
CA SER A 15 -16.22 14.91 -14.29
C SER A 15 -15.11 15.26 -13.30
N ALA A 16 -15.42 15.21 -11.99
CA ALA A 16 -14.39 15.23 -10.96
C ALA A 16 -13.59 13.93 -11.07
N VAL A 17 -12.42 14.00 -11.69
CA VAL A 17 -11.45 12.90 -11.66
C VAL A 17 -10.92 12.82 -10.24
N ALA A 18 -11.34 11.80 -9.50
CA ALA A 18 -10.72 11.47 -8.22
C ALA A 18 -9.24 11.14 -8.49
N HIS A 19 -8.34 11.96 -7.98
CA HIS A 19 -6.91 11.68 -8.04
C HIS A 19 -6.61 10.45 -7.16
N GLU A 20 -6.20 9.34 -7.77
CA GLU A 20 -5.72 8.18 -7.03
C GLU A 20 -4.34 8.48 -6.43
N GLU A 21 -4.29 8.64 -5.10
CA GLU A 21 -3.05 8.93 -4.36
C GLU A 21 -2.68 7.76 -3.45
N LEU A 22 -1.39 7.40 -3.45
CA LEU A 22 -0.83 6.49 -2.45
C LEU A 22 -0.76 7.22 -1.11
N LYS A 23 -1.51 6.75 -0.11
CA LYS A 23 -1.45 7.31 1.25
C LYS A 23 -0.53 6.49 2.14
N ILE A 24 0.45 7.15 2.76
CA ILE A 24 1.39 6.55 3.72
C ILE A 24 1.16 7.21 5.08
N GLU A 25 0.73 6.44 6.07
CA GLU A 25 0.47 6.91 7.43
C GLU A 25 1.47 6.24 8.38
N ILE A 26 2.27 7.02 9.10
CA ILE A 26 3.18 6.51 10.13
C ILE A 26 2.36 6.25 11.40
N ILE A 27 2.18 4.98 11.76
CA ILE A 27 1.48 4.57 12.99
C ILE A 27 2.42 4.64 14.18
N ARG A 28 3.68 4.24 14.00
CA ARG A 28 4.71 4.27 15.03
C ARG A 28 6.07 4.49 14.38
N ALA A 29 6.84 5.42 14.93
CA ALA A 29 8.26 5.56 14.59
C ALA A 29 9.09 4.53 15.38
N GLY A 30 10.04 3.91 14.71
CA GLY A 30 11.05 3.01 15.24
C GLY A 30 12.35 3.73 15.58
N GLU A 31 13.40 2.96 15.81
CA GLU A 31 14.74 3.49 16.14
C GLU A 31 15.53 3.75 14.87
N CYS A 32 15.99 5.00 14.69
CA CYS A 32 16.62 5.44 13.45
C CYS A 32 18.15 5.56 13.62
N SER A 33 18.87 4.50 13.28
CA SER A 33 20.32 4.56 12.97
C SER A 33 20.57 4.56 11.46
N SER A 34 19.67 3.95 10.69
CA SER A 34 19.67 3.91 9.23
C SER A 34 18.24 3.94 8.72
N LYS A 35 18.05 4.52 7.53
CA LYS A 35 16.76 4.57 6.83
C LYS A 35 16.82 3.73 5.58
N THR A 36 15.71 3.07 5.26
CA THR A 36 15.57 2.32 4.01
C THR A 36 15.66 3.23 2.79
N LYS A 37 16.32 2.73 1.75
CA LYS A 37 16.47 3.40 0.44
C LYS A 37 16.35 2.40 -0.70
N HIS A 38 16.30 2.89 -1.93
CA HIS A 38 16.35 2.05 -3.12
C HIS A 38 17.60 1.15 -3.12
N GLY A 39 17.40 -0.12 -3.49
CA GLY A 39 18.42 -1.17 -3.50
C GLY A 39 18.62 -1.89 -2.16
N ASP A 40 18.01 -1.41 -1.07
CA ASP A 40 18.05 -2.15 0.19
C ASP A 40 17.18 -3.41 0.11
N PHE A 41 17.74 -4.54 0.55
CA PHE A 41 16.95 -5.73 0.90
C PHE A 41 16.37 -5.56 2.28
N ILE A 42 15.05 -5.59 2.42
CA ILE A 42 14.36 -5.41 3.70
C ILE A 42 13.51 -6.61 4.05
N SER A 43 13.28 -6.80 5.34
CA SER A 43 12.32 -7.77 5.88
C SER A 43 11.17 -7.02 6.54
N VAL A 44 9.92 -7.35 6.22
CA VAL A 44 8.73 -6.71 6.77
C VAL A 44 7.73 -7.73 7.27
N ASN A 45 7.03 -7.39 8.35
CA ASN A 45 5.78 -8.05 8.70
C ASN A 45 4.61 -7.23 8.19
N TYR A 46 3.53 -7.87 7.77
CA TYR A 46 2.33 -7.15 7.32
C TYR A 46 1.03 -7.94 7.45
N ASN A 47 -0.07 -7.19 7.41
CA ASN A 47 -1.41 -7.67 7.06
C ASN A 47 -1.91 -6.87 5.85
N GLY A 48 -2.39 -7.56 4.81
CA GLY A 48 -3.02 -7.00 3.62
C GLY A 48 -4.52 -7.26 3.62
N THR A 49 -5.32 -6.21 3.55
CA THR A 49 -6.79 -6.26 3.59
C THR A 49 -7.42 -5.44 2.46
N LEU A 50 -8.59 -5.85 2.00
CA LEU A 50 -9.48 -5.01 1.20
C LEU A 50 -10.10 -3.90 2.08
N THR A 51 -10.72 -2.89 1.47
CA THR A 51 -11.31 -1.76 2.20
C THR A 51 -12.47 -2.14 3.10
N ASP A 52 -13.10 -3.31 2.88
CA ASP A 52 -14.14 -3.88 3.74
C ASP A 52 -13.57 -4.66 4.95
N GLY A 53 -12.23 -4.74 5.06
CA GLY A 53 -11.53 -5.47 6.12
C GLY A 53 -11.23 -6.93 5.78
N THR A 54 -11.63 -7.44 4.61
CA THR A 54 -11.32 -8.81 4.19
C THR A 54 -9.81 -9.00 4.05
N LEU A 55 -9.22 -9.85 4.91
CA LEU A 55 -7.81 -10.21 4.85
C LEU A 55 -7.53 -11.08 3.61
N PHE A 56 -6.59 -10.64 2.77
CA PHE A 56 -6.16 -11.41 1.59
C PHE A 56 -4.77 -12.01 1.74
N ASP A 57 -3.89 -11.42 2.56
CA ASP A 57 -2.53 -11.92 2.77
C ASP A 57 -1.95 -11.43 4.12
N SER A 58 -1.03 -12.20 4.71
CA SER A 58 -0.42 -11.89 6.00
C SER A 58 0.87 -12.70 6.24
N THR A 59 1.86 -12.06 6.87
CA THR A 59 3.05 -12.75 7.41
C THR A 59 2.77 -13.47 8.73
N TYR A 60 1.62 -13.22 9.36
CA TYR A 60 1.21 -13.79 10.63
C TYR A 60 0.35 -15.04 10.37
N SER A 61 0.87 -16.21 10.73
CA SER A 61 0.13 -17.45 10.60
C SER A 61 -0.94 -17.58 11.71
N LYS A 62 -2.00 -18.36 11.42
CA LYS A 62 -3.02 -18.71 12.42
C LYS A 62 -2.47 -19.50 13.61
N ALA A 63 -1.32 -20.15 13.45
CA ALA A 63 -0.64 -20.91 14.49
C ALA A 63 0.23 -20.04 15.42
N GLY A 64 0.25 -18.71 15.22
CA GLY A 64 1.03 -17.78 16.04
C GLY A 64 2.48 -17.58 15.58
N THR A 65 2.94 -18.35 14.60
CA THR A 65 4.26 -18.13 13.98
C THR A 65 4.21 -16.94 13.02
N THR A 66 5.23 -16.10 13.03
CA THR A 66 5.39 -14.98 12.10
C THR A 66 6.61 -15.23 11.21
N THR A 67 6.45 -15.17 9.90
CA THR A 67 7.55 -15.27 8.94
C THR A 67 7.62 -13.97 8.16
N PRO A 68 8.61 -13.09 8.44
CA PRO A 68 8.76 -11.84 7.71
C PRO A 68 8.95 -12.08 6.20
N PHE A 69 8.36 -11.21 5.40
CA PHE A 69 8.53 -11.21 3.96
C PHE A 69 9.72 -10.33 3.58
N ALA A 70 10.64 -10.87 2.78
CA ALA A 70 11.85 -10.18 2.35
C ALA A 70 11.79 -9.79 0.87
N PHE A 71 12.16 -8.55 0.56
CA PHE A 71 12.25 -8.06 -0.82
C PHE A 71 13.24 -6.90 -0.94
N GLU A 72 13.65 -6.60 -2.18
CA GLU A 72 14.49 -5.45 -2.51
C GLU A 72 13.64 -4.25 -2.91
N ILE A 73 13.88 -3.07 -2.30
CA ILE A 73 13.16 -1.85 -2.67
C ILE A 73 13.63 -1.35 -4.04
N GLY A 74 12.69 -1.26 -4.99
CA GLY A 74 12.96 -0.83 -6.36
C GLY A 74 13.36 -1.97 -7.29
N GLY A 75 13.30 -3.23 -6.81
CA GLY A 75 13.55 -4.42 -7.63
C GLY A 75 12.39 -4.77 -8.57
N GLY A 76 11.23 -4.11 -8.44
CA GLY A 76 10.05 -4.33 -9.28
C GLY A 76 9.41 -5.71 -9.07
N LYS A 77 9.62 -6.31 -7.89
CA LYS A 77 9.12 -7.65 -7.54
C LYS A 77 7.80 -7.64 -6.79
N VAL A 78 7.43 -6.47 -6.26
CA VAL A 78 6.14 -6.24 -5.58
C VAL A 78 5.42 -5.05 -6.20
N ILE A 79 4.17 -4.82 -5.81
CA ILE A 79 3.39 -3.70 -6.34
C ILE A 79 4.05 -2.35 -5.98
N ARG A 80 3.95 -1.38 -6.90
CA ARG A 80 4.63 -0.08 -6.79
C ARG A 80 4.33 0.65 -5.48
N GLY A 81 3.07 0.64 -5.03
CA GLY A 81 2.66 1.29 -3.79
C GLY A 81 3.28 0.65 -2.55
N PHE A 82 3.57 -0.65 -2.60
CA PHE A 82 4.23 -1.35 -1.50
C PHE A 82 5.72 -0.98 -1.47
N GLU A 83 6.42 -0.93 -2.61
CA GLU A 83 7.82 -0.47 -2.64
C GLU A 83 7.95 0.98 -2.13
N LEU A 84 7.15 1.90 -2.68
CA LEU A 84 7.16 3.32 -2.29
C LEU A 84 6.78 3.51 -0.82
N GLY A 85 5.85 2.70 -0.32
CA GLY A 85 5.43 2.71 1.08
C GLY A 85 6.52 2.34 2.09
N HIS A 86 7.62 1.73 1.64
CA HIS A 86 8.73 1.28 2.50
C HIS A 86 10.02 2.08 2.33
N LEU A 87 10.01 3.20 1.62
CA LEU A 87 11.13 4.15 1.60
C LEU A 87 11.17 4.97 2.90
N ASP A 88 12.36 5.40 3.30
CA ASP A 88 12.60 6.25 4.47
C ASP A 88 12.06 5.68 5.80
N MET A 89 12.04 4.35 5.93
CA MET A 89 11.65 3.64 7.15
C MET A 89 12.85 3.36 8.04
N CYS A 90 12.63 3.43 9.35
CA CYS A 90 13.55 2.93 10.37
C CYS A 90 13.10 1.57 10.91
N ILE A 91 14.02 0.76 11.40
CA ILE A 91 13.67 -0.56 11.95
C ILE A 91 12.70 -0.37 13.12
N GLY A 92 11.60 -1.12 13.12
CA GLY A 92 10.49 -1.00 14.06
C GLY A 92 9.42 0.03 13.67
N ASP A 93 9.61 0.79 12.59
CA ASP A 93 8.55 1.65 12.04
C ASP A 93 7.33 0.81 11.70
N ARG A 94 6.15 1.35 12.04
CA ARG A 94 4.87 0.79 11.62
C ARG A 94 4.13 1.78 10.75
N ARG A 95 3.62 1.32 9.61
CA ARG A 95 2.88 2.16 8.66
C ARG A 95 1.56 1.53 8.27
N LYS A 96 0.59 2.39 7.96
CA LYS A 96 -0.58 2.01 7.16
C LYS A 96 -0.39 2.57 5.75
N LEU A 97 -0.48 1.69 4.76
CA LEU A 97 -0.44 2.04 3.35
C LEU A 97 -1.85 1.87 2.79
N THR A 98 -2.39 2.92 2.16
CA THR A 98 -3.61 2.85 1.34
C THR A 98 -3.19 2.95 -0.11
N ILE A 99 -3.22 1.82 -0.80
CA ILE A 99 -2.67 1.66 -2.16
C ILE A 99 -3.84 1.61 -3.13
N PRO A 100 -4.08 2.67 -3.93
CA PRO A 100 -5.12 2.64 -4.94
C PRO A 100 -4.71 1.72 -6.12
N PRO A 101 -5.65 1.31 -6.98
CA PRO A 101 -5.42 0.34 -8.04
C PRO A 101 -4.23 0.67 -8.95
N SER A 102 -4.03 1.94 -9.31
CA SER A 102 -2.91 2.41 -10.14
C SER A 102 -1.52 2.17 -9.53
N TYR A 103 -1.43 2.02 -8.20
CA TYR A 103 -0.20 1.65 -7.47
C TYR A 103 -0.20 0.18 -7.03
N GLY A 104 -1.31 -0.54 -7.23
CA GLY A 104 -1.52 -1.93 -6.84
C GLY A 104 -1.57 -2.87 -8.04
N TYR A 105 -2.65 -3.66 -8.13
CA TYR A 105 -2.84 -4.65 -9.19
C TYR A 105 -3.59 -4.12 -10.43
N GLY A 106 -4.08 -2.88 -10.40
CA GLY A 106 -4.83 -2.26 -11.49
C GLY A 106 -6.13 -3.01 -11.80
N ASN A 107 -6.40 -3.20 -13.09
CA ASN A 107 -7.60 -3.89 -13.59
C ASN A 107 -7.51 -5.43 -13.56
N ARG A 108 -6.52 -6.00 -12.87
CA ARG A 108 -6.30 -7.46 -12.81
C ARG A 108 -6.94 -8.05 -11.57
N VAL A 109 -7.52 -9.24 -11.71
CA VAL A 109 -7.92 -10.09 -10.56
C VAL A 109 -6.70 -10.90 -10.12
N VAL A 110 -6.39 -10.90 -8.83
CA VAL A 110 -5.23 -11.61 -8.26
C VAL A 110 -5.66 -12.39 -7.03
N GLY A 111 -5.78 -13.71 -7.15
CA GLY A 111 -6.28 -14.56 -6.07
C GLY A 111 -7.65 -14.06 -5.56
N PRO A 112 -7.79 -13.73 -4.25
CA PRO A 112 -9.03 -13.19 -3.69
C PRO A 112 -9.24 -11.68 -3.94
N ILE A 113 -8.32 -10.99 -4.62
CA ILE A 113 -8.35 -9.53 -4.83
C ILE A 113 -9.08 -9.23 -6.15
N PRO A 114 -10.25 -8.55 -6.14
CA PRO A 114 -10.92 -8.12 -7.36
C PRO A 114 -10.14 -7.07 -8.14
N ALA A 115 -10.44 -6.96 -9.44
CA ALA A 115 -9.93 -5.87 -10.27
C ALA A 115 -10.33 -4.50 -9.71
N ASN A 116 -9.45 -3.50 -9.87
CA ASN A 116 -9.63 -2.13 -9.40
C ASN A 116 -9.83 -2.00 -7.88
N SER A 117 -9.26 -2.91 -7.10
CA SER A 117 -9.30 -2.84 -5.64
C SER A 117 -8.28 -1.86 -5.07
N THR A 118 -8.72 -1.07 -4.09
CA THR A 118 -7.81 -0.37 -3.16
C THR A 118 -7.37 -1.35 -2.08
N LEU A 119 -6.07 -1.38 -1.79
CA LEU A 119 -5.47 -2.29 -0.82
C LEU A 119 -5.04 -1.52 0.42
N ILE A 120 -5.30 -2.09 1.59
CA ILE A 120 -4.85 -1.55 2.87
C ILE A 120 -3.81 -2.50 3.44
N PHE A 121 -2.60 -1.99 3.66
CA PHE A 121 -1.54 -2.73 4.33
C PHE A 121 -1.20 -2.09 5.68
N TYR A 122 -1.07 -2.90 6.71
CA TYR A 122 -0.42 -2.53 7.96
C TYR A 122 0.93 -3.23 8.01
N THR A 123 2.02 -2.47 8.02
CA THR A 123 3.38 -3.01 7.89
C THR A 123 4.25 -2.64 9.08
N GLU A 124 5.24 -3.49 9.39
CA GLU A 124 6.31 -3.22 10.34
C GLU A 124 7.65 -3.55 9.68
N LEU A 125 8.60 -2.59 9.66
CA LEU A 125 9.95 -2.87 9.19
C LEU A 125 10.71 -3.66 10.25
N VAL A 126 11.20 -4.84 9.86
CA VAL A 126 11.85 -5.79 10.76
C VAL A 126 13.38 -5.72 10.66
N ALA A 127 13.91 -5.58 9.45
CA ALA A 127 15.35 -5.54 9.20
C ALA A 127 15.70 -4.85 7.87
N ILE A 128 16.94 -4.35 7.80
CA ILE A 128 17.60 -3.86 6.58
C ILE A 128 18.84 -4.73 6.35
N GLY A 129 19.08 -5.17 5.10
CA GLY A 129 20.15 -6.10 4.72
C GLY A 129 19.75 -7.58 4.66
N GLY A 130 18.45 -7.90 4.60
CA GLY A 130 17.98 -9.29 4.44
C GLY A 130 18.14 -10.21 5.66
N GLY A 131 18.52 -9.68 6.83
CA GLY A 131 18.58 -10.44 8.09
C GLY A 131 17.21 -10.71 8.71
N ALA A 132 17.12 -11.75 9.54
CA ALA A 132 16.01 -11.92 10.48
C ALA A 132 16.05 -10.81 11.55
N ALA A 133 14.90 -10.50 12.16
CA ALA A 133 14.79 -9.53 13.25
C ALA A 133 15.89 -9.73 14.31
N PRO A 134 16.50 -8.68 14.89
CA PRO A 134 17.32 -8.85 16.08
C PRO A 134 16.45 -9.47 17.18
N SER A 135 16.82 -10.67 17.63
CA SER A 135 16.21 -11.33 18.79
C SER A 135 16.39 -10.40 19.99
N LYS A 136 15.29 -9.96 20.60
CA LYS A 136 15.34 -9.22 21.86
C LYS A 136 16.01 -10.12 22.91
N LYS A 137 17.23 -9.76 23.32
CA LYS A 137 17.84 -10.30 24.55
C LYS A 137 17.20 -9.67 25.77
#